data_AF-A0A8S2R2P7-F1
#
_entry.id   AF-A0A8S2R2P7-F1
#
_cell.length_a   1.000
_cell.length_b   1.000
_cell.length_c   1.000
_cell.angle_alpha   90.00
_cell.angle_beta   90.00
_cell.angle_gamma   90.00
#
_symmetry.space_group_name_H-M   'P 1'
#
loop_
_entity.id
_entity.type
_entity.pdbx_description
1 polymer ?
#
loop_
_entity_poly.entity_id
_entity_poly.type
_entity_poly.pdbx_seq_one_letter_code
_entity_poly.pdbx_strand_id
1 'polypeptide(L)'
;MKQTAKNNRLWEEVRGLTGWHRTGQLMLHVGHFDQTAELYQELLENASTDSDRAHIYHHLGYLKNDQGKYPVAANFFKKSLEIERKNLPEDDASLAPTYSNIGLVYKNMGEHSKSLEFTKKQIKSGKYLCLRIIPIWLLPTTT
;
A
#
# COMPACT_ATOMS: atom_id res chain seq x y z
N MET A 1 -9.18 16.58 29.84
CA MET A 1 -7.77 16.12 29.92
C MET A 1 -7.59 14.66 30.40
N LYS A 2 -8.57 13.75 30.23
CA LYS A 2 -8.44 12.33 30.69
C LYS A 2 -8.28 11.29 29.56
N GLN A 3 -8.41 11.69 28.29
CA GLN A 3 -8.39 10.73 27.16
C GLN A 3 -6.96 10.33 26.73
N THR A 4 -5.97 11.19 26.95
CA THR A 4 -4.59 11.01 26.48
C THR A 4 -3.85 9.86 27.18
N ALA A 5 -4.07 9.65 28.48
CA ALA A 5 -3.38 8.60 29.24
C ALA A 5 -3.89 7.18 28.94
N LYS A 6 -5.17 7.03 28.57
CA LYS A 6 -5.75 5.71 28.25
C LYS A 6 -5.39 5.26 26.83
N ASN A 7 -5.29 6.21 25.90
CA ASN A 7 -4.78 5.94 24.56
C ASN A 7 -3.31 5.46 24.62
N ASN A 8 -2.49 6.01 25.53
CA ASN A 8 -1.09 5.60 25.73
C ASN A 8 -0.87 4.13 26.12
N ARG A 9 -1.84 3.50 26.76
CA ARG A 9 -1.73 2.08 27.11
C ARG A 9 -2.10 1.17 25.95
N LEU A 10 -3.10 1.56 25.16
CA LEU A 10 -3.38 0.91 23.88
C LEU A 10 -2.15 1.00 22.95
N TRP A 11 -1.48 2.15 22.89
CA TRP A 11 -0.31 2.36 22.02
C TRP A 11 0.87 1.39 22.30
N GLU A 12 1.09 1.00 23.55
CA GLU A 12 2.10 -0.02 23.91
C GLU A 12 1.65 -1.44 23.52
N GLU A 13 0.34 -1.72 23.60
CA GLU A 13 -0.25 -3.06 23.37
C GLU A 13 -0.39 -3.41 21.88
N VAL A 14 -0.52 -2.43 20.98
CA VAL A 14 -0.58 -2.65 19.52
C VAL A 14 0.78 -2.55 18.80
N ARG A 15 1.91 -2.47 19.54
CA ARG A 15 3.25 -2.50 18.94
C ARG A 15 3.46 -3.76 18.09
N GLY A 16 3.46 -3.60 16.77
CA GLY A 16 3.71 -4.64 15.78
C GLY A 16 2.99 -4.34 14.47
N LEU A 17 3.52 -4.78 13.32
CA LEU A 17 2.98 -4.45 11.99
C LEU A 17 1.48 -4.76 11.85
N THR A 18 1.05 -5.88 12.45
CA THR A 18 -0.35 -6.34 12.49
C THR A 18 -1.23 -5.54 13.45
N GLY A 19 -0.68 -5.04 14.56
CA GLY A 19 -1.39 -4.18 15.50
C GLY A 19 -1.63 -2.79 14.94
N TRP A 20 -0.63 -2.24 14.25
CA TRP A 20 -0.72 -0.95 13.56
C TRP A 20 -1.63 -1.01 12.34
N HIS A 21 -1.60 -2.10 11.57
CA HIS A 21 -2.52 -2.33 10.46
C HIS A 21 -3.99 -2.30 10.91
N ARG A 22 -4.31 -3.02 12.00
CA ARG A 22 -5.68 -3.06 12.56
C ARG A 22 -6.10 -1.71 13.11
N THR A 23 -5.22 -1.03 13.85
CA THR A 23 -5.50 0.28 14.45
C THR A 23 -5.75 1.34 13.37
N GLY A 24 -4.92 1.36 12.32
CA GLY A 24 -5.07 2.28 11.20
C GLY A 24 -6.37 2.07 10.42
N GLN A 25 -6.75 0.81 10.16
CA GLN A 25 -8.06 0.50 9.55
C GLN A 25 -9.23 0.93 10.44
N LEU A 26 -9.14 0.71 11.75
CA LEU A 26 -10.18 1.10 12.70
C LEU A 26 -10.35 2.62 12.73
N MET A 27 -9.25 3.37 12.76
CA MET A 27 -9.28 4.84 12.82
C MET A 27 -9.78 5.49 11.53
N LEU A 28 -9.49 4.90 10.36
CA LEU A 28 -10.12 5.28 9.09
C LEU A 28 -11.63 5.11 9.14
N HIS A 29 -12.12 4.01 9.70
CA HIS A 29 -13.56 3.74 9.85
C HIS A 29 -14.26 4.69 10.84
N VAL A 30 -13.56 5.14 11.89
CA VAL A 30 -14.10 6.08 12.87
C VAL A 30 -13.96 7.54 12.40
N GLY A 31 -13.40 7.80 11.21
CA GLY A 31 -13.30 9.14 10.62
C GLY A 31 -12.32 10.11 11.30
N HIS A 32 -11.44 9.60 12.16
CA HIS A 32 -10.44 10.41 12.87
C HIS A 32 -9.18 10.57 12.02
N PHE A 33 -9.32 11.25 10.89
CA PHE A 33 -8.27 11.29 9.87
C PHE A 33 -6.98 12.02 10.31
N ASP A 34 -7.08 13.03 11.17
CA ASP A 34 -5.93 13.79 11.64
C ASP A 34 -5.05 12.98 12.60
N GLN A 35 -5.67 12.31 13.58
CA GLN A 35 -4.98 11.38 14.49
C GLN A 35 -4.35 10.21 13.74
N THR A 36 -5.03 9.72 12.68
CA THR A 36 -4.50 8.65 11.82
C THR A 36 -3.25 9.11 11.06
N ALA A 37 -3.21 10.37 10.61
CA ALA A 37 -2.07 10.92 9.89
C ALA A 37 -0.85 11.09 10.78
N GLU A 38 -1.03 11.63 12.00
CA GLU A 38 0.03 11.76 13.01
C GLU A 38 0.63 10.39 13.34
N LEU A 39 -0.23 9.38 13.51
CA LEU A 39 0.20 8.03 13.81
C LEU A 39 1.07 7.43 12.72
N TYR A 40 0.65 7.54 11.46
CA TYR A 40 1.45 7.02 10.35
C TYR A 40 2.75 7.79 10.13
N GLN A 41 2.84 9.06 10.55
CA GLN A 41 4.09 9.83 10.52
C GLN A 41 5.07 9.34 11.59
N GLU A 42 4.62 9.15 12.83
CA GLU A 42 5.43 8.58 13.90
C GLU A 42 5.92 7.17 13.55
N LEU A 43 5.06 6.37 12.92
CA LEU A 43 5.43 5.05 12.42
C LEU A 43 6.52 5.09 11.35
N LEU A 44 6.46 6.08 10.47
CA LEU A 44 7.46 6.24 9.41
C LEU A 44 8.84 6.59 10.00
N GLU A 45 8.89 7.38 11.06
CA GLU A 45 10.11 7.73 11.78
C GLU A 45 10.72 6.53 12.53
N ASN A 46 9.86 5.66 13.07
CA ASN A 46 10.27 4.45 13.79
C ASN A 46 10.43 3.20 12.89
N ALA A 47 10.19 3.32 11.58
CA ALA A 47 10.25 2.19 10.66
C ALA A 47 11.69 1.70 10.47
N SER A 48 11.97 0.50 10.98
CA SER A 48 13.29 -0.13 10.91
C SER A 48 13.58 -0.77 9.56
N THR A 49 12.55 -1.22 8.82
CA THR A 49 12.73 -1.87 7.51
C THR A 49 12.11 -1.08 6.37
N ASP A 50 12.66 -1.25 5.17
CA ASP A 50 12.09 -0.69 3.93
C ASP A 50 10.68 -1.24 3.65
N SER A 51 10.44 -2.52 3.95
CA SER A 51 9.11 -3.12 3.79
C SER A 51 8.07 -2.43 4.65
N ASP A 52 8.40 -2.11 5.90
CA ASP A 52 7.47 -1.43 6.82
C ASP A 52 7.17 -0.01 6.33
N ARG A 53 8.20 0.70 5.84
CA ARG A 53 8.02 2.03 5.22
C ARG A 53 7.09 1.97 4.02
N ALA A 54 7.20 0.96 3.16
CA ALA A 54 6.31 0.78 2.02
C ALA A 54 4.86 0.63 2.48
N HIS A 55 4.59 -0.27 3.43
CA HIS A 55 3.24 -0.46 3.98
C HIS A 55 2.67 0.82 4.61
N ILE A 56 3.47 1.57 5.36
CA ILE A 56 3.04 2.84 5.96
C ILE A 56 2.68 3.87 4.89
N TYR A 57 3.51 4.01 3.84
CA TYR A 57 3.20 4.89 2.72
C TYR A 57 1.93 4.47 1.98
N HIS A 58 1.71 3.18 1.81
CA HIS A 58 0.50 2.66 1.19
C HIS A 58 -0.76 3.08 1.98
N HIS A 59 -0.71 2.99 3.31
CA HIS A 59 -1.82 3.41 4.16
C HIS A 59 -2.04 4.93 4.20
N LEU A 60 -0.96 5.73 4.21
CA LEU A 60 -1.05 7.18 4.03
C LEU A 60 -1.69 7.56 2.69
N GLY A 61 -1.42 6.78 1.63
CA GLY A 61 -2.07 6.91 0.33
C GLY A 61 -3.59 6.77 0.44
N TYR A 62 -4.07 5.70 1.08
CA TYR A 62 -5.50 5.48 1.31
C TYR A 62 -6.14 6.63 2.11
N LEU A 63 -5.52 6.99 3.24
CA LEU A 63 -6.01 8.08 4.09
C LEU A 63 -6.18 9.38 3.29
N LYS A 64 -5.20 9.74 2.45
CA LYS A 64 -5.29 10.96 1.64
C LYS A 64 -6.30 10.83 0.50
N ASN A 65 -6.47 9.64 -0.07
CA ASN A 65 -7.51 9.39 -1.07
C ASN A 65 -8.91 9.58 -0.47
N ASP A 66 -9.14 9.07 0.75
CA ASP A 66 -10.43 9.20 1.44
C ASP A 66 -10.70 10.66 1.87
N GLN A 67 -9.64 11.43 2.19
CA GLN A 67 -9.72 12.88 2.37
C GLN A 67 -9.96 13.67 1.06
N GLY A 68 -10.02 13.02 -0.11
CA GLY A 68 -10.12 13.66 -1.42
C GLY A 68 -8.84 14.36 -1.89
N LYS A 69 -7.72 14.19 -1.18
CA LYS A 69 -6.41 14.80 -1.49
C LYS A 69 -5.64 13.92 -2.47
N TYR A 70 -6.20 13.73 -3.67
CA TYR A 70 -5.72 12.78 -4.66
C TYR A 70 -4.25 12.97 -5.10
N PRO A 71 -3.73 14.18 -5.36
CA PRO A 71 -2.32 14.34 -5.75
C PRO A 71 -1.34 13.86 -4.67
N VAL A 72 -1.70 14.09 -3.40
CA VAL A 72 -0.89 13.66 -2.24
C VAL A 72 -0.97 12.14 -2.08
N ALA A 73 -2.16 11.55 -2.26
CA ALA A 73 -2.37 10.11 -2.24
C ALA A 73 -1.51 9.40 -3.30
N ALA A 74 -1.53 9.90 -4.54
CA ALA A 74 -0.72 9.35 -5.63
C ALA A 74 0.78 9.38 -5.31
N ASN A 75 1.27 10.45 -4.66
CA ASN A 75 2.67 10.55 -4.27
C ASN A 75 3.04 9.50 -3.22
N PHE A 76 2.20 9.27 -2.22
CA PHE A 76 2.44 8.24 -1.21
C PHE A 76 2.43 6.82 -1.81
N PHE A 77 1.47 6.49 -2.67
CA PHE A 77 1.48 5.20 -3.35
C PHE A 77 2.71 5.00 -4.24
N LYS A 78 3.21 6.06 -4.91
CA LYS A 78 4.46 5.99 -5.68
C LYS A 78 5.69 5.76 -4.80
N LYS A 79 5.76 6.34 -3.60
CA LYS A 79 6.84 6.07 -2.64
C LYS A 79 6.82 4.62 -2.16
N SER A 80 5.63 4.05 -1.90
CA SER A 80 5.49 2.62 -1.60
C SER A 80 6.03 1.77 -2.75
N LEU A 81 5.58 2.07 -3.97
CA LEU A 81 5.98 1.35 -5.17
C LEU A 81 7.50 1.40 -5.41
N GLU A 82 8.13 2.56 -5.20
CA GLU A 82 9.57 2.72 -5.37
C GLU A 82 10.35 1.79 -4.44
N ILE A 83 9.90 1.64 -3.19
CA ILE A 83 10.53 0.75 -2.22
C ILE A 83 10.27 -0.73 -2.59
N GLU A 84 9.02 -1.06 -2.92
CA GLU A 84 8.64 -2.42 -3.35
C GLU A 84 9.48 -2.87 -4.56
N ARG A 85 9.69 -1.98 -5.54
CA ARG A 85 10.50 -2.25 -6.75
C ARG A 85 12.00 -2.43 -6.50
N LYS A 86 12.54 -2.03 -5.34
CA LYS A 86 13.95 -2.30 -5.01
C LYS A 86 14.19 -3.78 -4.73
N ASN A 87 13.18 -4.44 -4.15
CA ASN A 87 13.28 -5.82 -3.70
C ASN A 87 12.53 -6.81 -4.61
N LEU A 88 11.63 -6.30 -5.44
CA LEU A 88 10.77 -7.11 -6.30
C LEU A 88 11.02 -6.79 -7.79
N PRO A 89 11.00 -7.81 -8.66
CA PRO A 89 10.96 -7.60 -10.11
C PRO A 89 9.79 -6.71 -10.53
N GLU A 90 9.94 -5.94 -11.60
CA GLU A 90 8.91 -5.01 -12.08
C GLU A 90 7.58 -5.69 -12.47
N ASP A 91 7.65 -6.97 -12.81
CA ASP A 91 6.51 -7.82 -13.17
C ASP A 91 6.02 -8.70 -12.01
N ASP A 92 6.48 -8.45 -10.77
CA ASP A 92 6.03 -9.21 -9.61
C ASP A 92 4.55 -8.93 -9.28
N ALA A 93 3.78 -10.00 -9.05
CA ALA A 93 2.35 -9.91 -8.76
C ALA A 93 2.04 -9.09 -7.49
N SER A 94 2.99 -9.00 -6.57
CA SER A 94 2.85 -8.21 -5.33
C SER A 94 2.80 -6.71 -5.57
N LEU A 95 3.22 -6.22 -6.75
CA LEU A 95 3.13 -4.81 -7.15
C LEU A 95 1.74 -4.43 -7.69
N ALA A 96 0.92 -5.43 -8.09
CA ALA A 96 -0.37 -5.19 -8.71
C ALA A 96 -1.35 -4.37 -7.83
N PRO A 97 -1.47 -4.60 -6.51
CA PRO A 97 -2.31 -3.77 -5.64
C PRO A 97 -1.89 -2.30 -5.65
N THR A 98 -0.59 -2.02 -5.55
CA THR A 98 -0.05 -0.66 -5.55
C THR A 98 -0.31 0.05 -6.89
N TYR A 99 -0.12 -0.65 -8.02
CA TYR A 99 -0.48 -0.10 -9.34
C TYR A 99 -1.98 0.19 -9.47
N SER A 100 -2.84 -0.70 -8.97
CA SER A 100 -4.30 -0.52 -9.00
C SER A 100 -4.72 0.73 -8.23
N ASN A 101 -4.15 0.95 -7.04
CA ASN A 101 -4.44 2.13 -6.22
C ASN A 101 -4.00 3.43 -6.88
N ILE A 102 -2.81 3.47 -7.48
CA ILE A 102 -2.37 4.65 -8.25
C ILE A 102 -3.32 4.91 -9.44
N GLY A 103 -3.72 3.85 -10.15
CA GLY A 103 -4.67 3.93 -11.25
C GLY A 103 -6.04 4.45 -10.81
N LEU A 104 -6.53 4.03 -9.64
CA LEU A 104 -7.78 4.51 -9.06
C LEU A 104 -7.71 5.99 -8.68
N VAL A 105 -6.62 6.42 -8.03
CA VAL A 105 -6.42 7.83 -7.67
C VAL A 105 -6.40 8.71 -8.92
N TYR A 106 -5.70 8.31 -9.98
CA TYR A 106 -5.72 9.05 -11.25
C TYR A 106 -7.10 9.07 -11.91
N LYS A 107 -7.87 7.97 -11.80
CA LYS A 107 -9.27 7.96 -12.25
C LYS A 107 -10.10 9.00 -11.51
N ASN A 108 -9.94 9.09 -10.19
CA ASN A 108 -10.65 10.06 -9.35
C ASN A 108 -10.24 11.51 -9.66
N MET A 109 -9.02 11.74 -10.14
CA MET A 109 -8.54 13.04 -10.63
C MET A 109 -9.05 13.41 -12.04
N GLY A 110 -9.73 12.51 -12.75
CA GLY A 110 -10.11 12.69 -14.16
C GLY A 110 -8.95 12.47 -15.14
N GLU A 111 -7.79 12.01 -14.66
CA GLU A 111 -6.61 11.72 -15.49
C GLU A 111 -6.68 10.31 -16.08
N HIS A 112 -7.64 10.09 -16.98
CA HIS A 112 -7.94 8.78 -17.56
C HIS A 112 -6.76 8.14 -18.30
N SER A 113 -5.94 8.93 -18.99
CA SER A 113 -4.75 8.44 -19.70
C SER A 113 -3.73 7.79 -18.75
N LYS A 114 -3.46 8.43 -17.60
CA LYS A 114 -2.54 7.89 -16.59
C LYS A 114 -3.17 6.68 -15.88
N SER A 115 -4.45 6.74 -15.56
CA SER A 115 -5.18 5.61 -14.98
C SER A 115 -5.10 4.35 -15.86
N LEU A 116 -5.25 4.50 -17.19
CA LEU A 116 -5.11 3.41 -18.14
C LEU A 116 -3.68 2.85 -18.19
N GLU A 117 -2.66 3.71 -18.14
CA GLU A 117 -1.26 3.28 -18.09
C GLU A 117 -0.98 2.41 -16.87
N PHE A 118 -1.43 2.85 -15.69
CA PHE A 118 -1.26 2.10 -14.45
C PHE A 118 -2.08 0.80 -14.42
N THR A 119 -3.27 0.80 -15.02
CA THR A 119 -4.07 -0.42 -15.19
C THR A 119 -3.36 -1.45 -16.07
N LYS A 120 -2.70 -1.01 -17.15
CA LYS A 120 -1.88 -1.91 -17.99
C LYS A 120 -0.71 -2.51 -17.21
N LYS A 121 -0.02 -1.71 -16.40
CA LYS A 121 1.06 -2.17 -15.52
C LYS A 121 0.56 -3.19 -14.50
N GLN A 122 -0.56 -2.90 -13.83
CA GLN A 122 -1.23 -3.85 -12.93
C GLN A 122 -1.50 -5.20 -13.62
N ILE A 123 -2.10 -5.19 -14.81
CA ILE A 123 -2.41 -6.42 -15.55
C ILE A 123 -1.14 -7.19 -15.92
N LYS A 124 -0.06 -6.49 -16.30
CA LYS A 124 1.22 -7.09 -16.63
C LYS A 124 1.79 -7.82 -15.41
N SER A 125 1.87 -7.15 -14.26
CA SER A 125 2.34 -7.73 -12.99
C SER A 125 1.47 -8.91 -12.52
N GLY A 126 0.14 -8.83 -12.70
CA GLY A 126 -0.78 -9.92 -12.34
C GLY A 126 -0.74 -11.14 -13.27
N LYS A 127 -0.48 -10.95 -14.57
CA LYS A 127 -0.44 -12.04 -15.58
C LYS A 127 0.70 -13.02 -15.37
N TYR A 128 1.83 -12.58 -14.81
CA TYR A 128 2.98 -13.46 -14.57
C TYR A 128 2.68 -14.56 -13.54
N LEU A 129 1.70 -14.35 -12.65
CA LEU A 129 1.25 -15.38 -11.71
C LEU A 129 0.59 -16.58 -12.44
N CYS A 130 -0.15 -16.34 -13.53
CA CYS A 130 -0.77 -17.41 -14.32
C CYS A 130 0.22 -18.17 -15.20
N LEU A 131 1.26 -17.51 -15.73
CA LEU A 131 2.23 -18.15 -16.64
C LEU A 131 3.32 -18.96 -15.92
N ARG A 132 3.56 -18.72 -14.63
CA ARG A 132 4.58 -19.47 -13.86
C ARG A 132 4.08 -20.81 -13.32
N ILE A 133 2.77 -21.09 -13.44
CA ILE A 133 2.14 -22.37 -13.12
C ILE A 133 1.96 -23.17 -14.42
N ILE A 134 3.01 -23.32 -15.22
CA ILE A 134 3.04 -24.38 -16.24
C ILE A 134 3.47 -25.65 -15.51
N PRO A 135 2.64 -26.71 -15.45
CA PRO A 135 3.02 -27.96 -14.82
C PRO A 135 4.31 -28.52 -15.46
N ILE A 136 5.23 -29.02 -14.65
CA ILE A 136 6.46 -29.70 -15.12
C ILE A 136 6.16 -30.81 -16.15
N TRP A 137 4.97 -31.41 -16.08
CA TRP A 137 4.47 -32.43 -17.01
C TRP A 137 4.15 -31.91 -18.43
N LEU A 138 4.22 -30.60 -18.68
CA LEU A 138 4.04 -29.98 -20.00
C LEU A 138 5.37 -29.78 -20.76
N LEU A 139 6.52 -30.07 -20.16
CA LEU A 139 7.81 -30.00 -20.83
C LEU A 139 8.01 -31.27 -21.67
N PRO A 140 8.30 -31.17 -22.99
CA PRO A 140 8.61 -32.34 -23.81
C PRO A 140 9.85 -33.03 -23.23
N THR A 141 9.71 -34.31 -22.87
CA THR A 141 10.85 -35.15 -22.47
C THR A 141 11.72 -35.34 -23.69
N THR A 142 12.88 -34.68 -23.73
CA THR A 142 13.89 -34.95 -24.75
C THR A 142 14.55 -36.29 -24.43
N THR A 143 14.17 -37.35 -25.15
CA THR A 143 14.97 -38.56 -25.34
C THR A 143 16.21 -38.30 -26.18
#